data_AF-A0A536WHQ2-F1
#
_entry.id   AF-A0A536WHQ2-F1
#
_cell.length_a   1.000
_cell.length_b   1.000
_cell.length_c   1.000
_cell.angle_alpha   90.00
_cell.angle_beta   90.00
_cell.angle_gamma   90.00
#
_symmetry.space_group_name_H-M   'P 1'
#
loop_
_entity.id
_entity.type
_entity.pdbx_description
1 polymer ?
#
loop_
_entity_poly.entity_id
_entity_poly.type
_entity_poly.pdbx_seq_one_letter_code
_entity_poly.pdbx_strand_id
1 'polypeptide(L)'
;MKTTTFALIAGIVYLVLGILGLIPAALVPPPMDAPPTRFALLYGYLLGLFPVNLLHTGMNLVIGALGLAAWSARLNATMYARALAWLFGVLAVMGMLPMVNTTFGLMPLHAHDIWLHAVTALAAAYVGWREPSAMRERRRAAGDRRQHMMPVAQERRFGLADRRERLGGMSPA
;
A
#
# COMPACT_ATOMS: atom_id res chain seq x y z
N MET A 1 -9.02 -9.40 6.92
CA MET A 1 -7.70 -8.89 7.37
C MET A 1 -7.64 -7.39 7.13
N LYS A 2 -7.19 -6.60 8.12
CA LYS A 2 -7.02 -5.13 7.97
C LYS A 2 -5.77 -4.82 7.14
N THR A 3 -5.76 -3.70 6.42
CA THR A 3 -4.59 -3.26 5.63
C THR A 3 -3.36 -3.01 6.49
N THR A 4 -3.53 -2.54 7.73
CA THR A 4 -2.43 -2.35 8.70
C THR A 4 -1.83 -3.67 9.17
N THR A 5 -2.66 -4.69 9.42
CA THR A 5 -2.20 -6.05 9.77
C THR A 5 -1.42 -6.67 8.62
N PHE A 6 -1.91 -6.52 7.39
CA PHE A 6 -1.19 -6.95 6.20
C PHE A 6 0.16 -6.24 6.06
N ALA A 7 0.19 -4.92 6.23
CA ALA A 7 1.42 -4.14 6.15
C ALA A 7 2.47 -4.57 7.19
N LEU A 8 2.03 -4.94 8.40
CA LEU A 8 2.93 -5.49 9.42
C LEU A 8 3.50 -6.84 9.00
N ILE A 9 2.64 -7.78 8.58
CA ILE A 9 3.07 -9.13 8.19
C ILE A 9 4.03 -9.06 7.01
N ALA A 10 3.65 -8.36 5.93
CA ALA A 10 4.51 -8.15 4.77
C ALA A 10 5.81 -7.45 5.18
N GLY A 11 5.73 -6.41 6.00
CA GLY A 11 6.88 -5.67 6.52
C GLY A 11 7.89 -6.58 7.22
N ILE A 12 7.44 -7.41 8.14
CA ILE A 12 8.28 -8.37 8.87
C ILE A 12 8.88 -9.40 7.92
N VAL A 13 8.07 -10.01 7.03
CA VAL A 13 8.54 -11.03 6.09
C VAL A 13 9.65 -10.48 5.20
N TYR A 14 9.44 -9.33 4.57
CA TYR A 14 10.44 -8.73 3.68
C TYR A 14 11.67 -8.21 4.42
N LEU A 15 11.54 -7.72 5.67
CA LEU A 15 12.70 -7.43 6.52
C LEU A 15 13.51 -8.67 6.83
N VAL A 16 12.87 -9.79 7.18
CA VAL A 16 13.58 -11.05 7.46
C VAL A 16 14.30 -11.54 6.22
N LEU A 17 13.64 -11.55 5.06
CA LEU A 17 14.28 -11.91 3.78
C LEU A 17 15.47 -11.00 3.47
N GLY A 18 15.32 -9.69 3.69
CA GLY A 18 16.39 -8.71 3.49
C GLY A 18 17.55 -8.87 4.49
N ILE A 19 17.29 -9.18 5.75
CA ILE A 19 18.35 -9.39 6.75
C ILE A 19 19.10 -10.69 6.44
N LEU A 20 18.38 -11.78 6.16
CA LEU A 20 19.00 -13.06 5.81
C LEU A 20 19.79 -12.97 4.51
N GLY A 21 19.32 -12.21 3.52
CA GLY A 21 20.01 -11.98 2.26
C GLY A 21 21.32 -11.19 2.38
N LEU A 22 21.60 -10.57 3.55
CA LEU A 22 22.88 -9.93 3.84
C LEU A 22 23.89 -10.87 4.53
N ILE A 23 23.48 -12.09 4.91
CA ILE A 23 24.31 -13.05 5.64
C ILE A 23 24.84 -14.07 4.62
N PRO A 24 26.13 -14.05 4.24
CA PRO A 24 26.66 -14.98 3.24
C PRO A 24 26.47 -16.46 3.63
N ALA A 25 26.56 -16.78 4.92
CA ALA A 25 26.35 -18.14 5.43
C ALA A 25 24.90 -18.65 5.28
N ALA A 26 23.92 -17.76 5.05
CA ALA A 26 22.53 -18.13 4.80
C ALA A 26 22.24 -18.37 3.30
N LEU A 27 23.20 -18.10 2.43
CA LEU A 27 23.06 -18.21 0.98
C LEU A 27 23.70 -19.49 0.46
N VAL A 28 22.92 -20.25 -0.29
CA VAL A 28 23.43 -21.40 -1.05
C VAL A 28 24.01 -20.88 -2.38
N PRO A 29 25.17 -21.38 -2.84
CA PRO A 29 25.70 -21.00 -4.14
C PRO A 29 24.70 -21.24 -5.28
N PRO A 30 24.63 -20.36 -6.30
CA PRO A 30 23.79 -20.58 -7.46
C PRO A 30 24.10 -21.91 -8.17
N PRO A 31 23.08 -22.66 -8.63
CA PRO A 31 23.30 -23.84 -9.46
C PRO A 31 23.90 -23.44 -10.82
N MET A 32 24.53 -24.40 -11.51
CA MET A 32 25.31 -24.12 -12.73
C MET A 32 24.47 -23.56 -13.89
N ASP A 33 23.18 -23.85 -13.91
CA ASP A 33 22.20 -23.42 -14.92
C ASP A 33 21.46 -22.13 -14.52
N ALA A 34 21.82 -21.52 -13.39
CA ALA A 34 21.19 -20.28 -12.95
C ALA A 34 21.47 -19.13 -13.94
N PRO A 35 20.45 -18.33 -14.30
CA PRO A 35 20.65 -17.11 -15.07
C PRO A 35 21.75 -16.23 -14.47
N PRO A 36 22.73 -15.76 -15.27
CA PRO A 36 23.79 -14.91 -14.78
C PRO A 36 23.27 -13.51 -14.48
N THR A 37 23.82 -12.89 -13.44
CA THR A 37 23.59 -11.47 -13.12
C THR A 37 24.89 -10.69 -13.35
N ARG A 38 24.77 -9.46 -13.86
CA ARG A 38 25.92 -8.54 -13.99
C ARG A 38 26.35 -8.02 -12.64
N PHE A 39 25.37 -7.82 -11.74
CA PHE A 39 25.60 -7.45 -10.36
C PHE A 39 25.56 -8.71 -9.47
N ALA A 40 26.71 -9.36 -9.31
CA ALA A 40 26.82 -10.66 -8.63
C ALA A 40 27.17 -10.59 -7.13
N LEU A 41 27.28 -9.38 -6.55
CA LEU A 41 27.63 -9.24 -5.14
C LEU A 41 26.54 -9.83 -4.25
N LEU A 42 26.93 -10.77 -3.39
CA LEU A 42 26.04 -11.62 -2.59
C LEU A 42 25.00 -12.39 -3.42
N TYR A 43 25.32 -12.73 -4.67
CA TYR A 43 24.44 -13.56 -5.48
C TYR A 43 24.40 -15.01 -4.98
N GLY A 44 23.24 -15.46 -4.54
CA GLY A 44 23.02 -16.80 -4.00
C GLY A 44 21.54 -17.09 -3.80
N TYR A 45 21.23 -18.28 -3.31
CA TYR A 45 19.86 -18.76 -3.10
C TYR A 45 19.56 -18.80 -1.61
N LEU A 46 18.67 -17.93 -1.16
CA LEU A 46 18.16 -17.94 0.20
C LEU A 46 17.25 -19.16 0.39
N LEU A 47 17.49 -19.92 1.46
CA LEU A 47 16.84 -21.21 1.73
C LEU A 47 17.02 -22.24 0.59
N GLY A 48 17.98 -22.03 -0.32
CA GLY A 48 18.15 -22.86 -1.52
C GLY A 48 17.06 -22.68 -2.59
N LEU A 49 16.11 -21.75 -2.40
CA LEU A 49 14.94 -21.61 -3.28
C LEU A 49 14.85 -20.24 -3.96
N PHE A 50 15.18 -19.17 -3.23
CA PHE A 50 14.94 -17.79 -3.68
C PHE A 50 16.25 -17.14 -4.10
N PRO A 51 16.48 -16.91 -5.40
CA PRO A 51 17.68 -16.21 -5.84
C PRO A 51 17.65 -14.77 -5.35
N VAL A 52 18.72 -14.34 -4.70
CA VAL A 52 18.91 -12.98 -4.17
C VAL A 52 20.32 -12.50 -4.50
N ASN A 53 20.49 -11.19 -4.56
CA ASN A 53 21.78 -10.52 -4.53
C ASN A 53 21.66 -9.25 -3.67
N LEU A 54 22.74 -8.48 -3.50
CA LEU A 54 22.68 -7.30 -2.62
C LEU A 54 21.58 -6.30 -3.03
N LEU A 55 21.31 -6.12 -4.34
CA LEU A 55 20.25 -5.21 -4.80
C LEU A 55 18.86 -5.76 -4.47
N HIS A 56 18.61 -7.04 -4.73
CA HIS A 56 17.34 -7.69 -4.36
C HIS A 56 17.12 -7.63 -2.84
N THR A 57 18.17 -7.95 -2.07
CA THR A 57 18.19 -7.88 -0.61
C THR A 57 17.91 -6.47 -0.10
N GLY A 58 18.52 -5.45 -0.69
CA GLY A 58 18.26 -4.04 -0.37
C GLY A 58 16.80 -3.65 -0.64
N MET A 59 16.24 -4.10 -1.76
CA MET A 59 14.83 -3.88 -2.08
C MET A 59 13.90 -4.52 -1.05
N ASN A 60 14.20 -5.75 -0.61
CA ASN A 60 13.46 -6.42 0.46
C ASN A 60 13.50 -5.64 1.78
N LEU A 61 14.66 -5.08 2.15
CA LEU A 61 14.78 -4.22 3.33
C LEU A 61 13.94 -2.94 3.21
N VAL A 62 13.96 -2.27 2.05
CA VAL A 62 13.15 -1.06 1.81
C VAL A 62 11.66 -1.38 1.88
N ILE A 63 11.22 -2.43 1.19
CA ILE A 63 9.82 -2.89 1.20
C ILE A 63 9.37 -3.23 2.62
N GLY A 64 10.24 -3.92 3.37
CA GLY A 64 10.01 -4.29 4.74
C GLY A 64 9.88 -3.09 5.68
N ALA A 65 10.81 -2.14 5.59
CA ALA A 65 10.80 -0.91 6.38
C ALA A 65 9.57 -0.03 6.09
N LEU A 66 9.19 0.09 4.81
CA LEU A 66 7.96 0.80 4.40
C LEU A 66 6.71 0.10 4.98
N GLY A 67 6.71 -1.23 5.09
CA GLY A 67 5.64 -1.99 5.73
C GLY A 67 5.49 -1.67 7.22
N LEU A 68 6.59 -1.63 7.97
CA LEU A 68 6.58 -1.21 9.38
C LEU A 68 6.17 0.27 9.55
N ALA A 69 6.59 1.15 8.65
CA ALA A 69 6.17 2.55 8.65
C ALA A 69 4.66 2.69 8.36
N ALA A 70 4.12 1.89 7.45
CA ALA A 70 2.69 1.85 7.15
C ALA A 70 1.86 1.26 8.30
N TRP A 71 2.37 0.24 8.99
CA TRP A 71 1.74 -0.30 10.19
C TRP A 71 1.72 0.71 11.34
N SER A 72 2.82 1.44 11.56
CA SER A 72 2.93 2.46 12.61
C SER A 72 2.20 3.78 12.30
N ALA A 73 1.31 3.77 11.30
CA ALA A 73 0.52 4.92 10.83
C ALA A 73 1.33 6.11 10.30
N ARG A 74 2.64 5.96 10.07
CA ARG A 74 3.48 6.98 9.40
C ARG A 74 3.22 7.04 7.90
N LEU A 75 2.79 5.91 7.30
CA LEU A 75 2.39 5.80 5.90
C LEU A 75 0.98 5.22 5.78
N ASN A 76 0.35 5.43 4.63
CA ASN A 76 -0.97 4.88 4.34
C ASN A 76 -0.87 3.38 3.99
N ALA A 77 -1.34 2.51 4.90
CA ALA A 77 -1.31 1.06 4.72
C ALA A 77 -2.08 0.54 3.49
N THR A 78 -3.17 1.21 3.10
CA THR A 78 -3.91 0.85 1.89
C THR A 78 -3.11 1.18 0.63
N MET A 79 -2.44 2.34 0.60
CA MET A 79 -1.58 2.70 -0.53
C MET A 79 -0.34 1.80 -0.59
N TYR A 80 0.24 1.42 0.55
CA TYR A 80 1.31 0.43 0.62
C TYR A 80 0.87 -0.91 0.00
N ALA A 81 -0.26 -1.47 0.42
CA ALA A 81 -0.78 -2.72 -0.14
C ALA A 81 -1.03 -2.62 -1.66
N ARG A 82 -1.58 -1.51 -2.14
CA ARG A 82 -1.79 -1.28 -3.57
C ARG A 82 -0.49 -1.16 -4.35
N ALA A 83 0.50 -0.47 -3.80
CA ALA A 83 1.82 -0.36 -4.40
C ALA A 83 2.50 -1.73 -4.49
N LEU A 84 2.42 -2.56 -3.44
CA LEU A 84 2.92 -3.93 -3.48
C LEU A 84 2.23 -4.79 -4.53
N ALA A 85 0.91 -4.66 -4.68
CA ALA A 85 0.18 -5.40 -5.71
C ALA A 85 0.71 -5.11 -7.11
N TRP A 86 0.94 -3.84 -7.43
CA TRP A 86 1.50 -3.45 -8.73
C TRP A 86 2.96 -3.86 -8.86
N LEU A 87 3.80 -3.52 -7.87
CA LEU A 87 5.22 -3.83 -7.89
C LEU A 87 5.46 -5.32 -8.08
N PHE A 88 4.91 -6.15 -7.20
CA PHE A 88 5.11 -7.59 -7.27
C PHE A 88 4.36 -8.24 -8.44
N GLY A 89 3.24 -7.67 -8.88
CA GLY A 89 2.56 -8.12 -10.10
C GLY A 89 3.45 -7.96 -11.33
N VAL A 90 4.07 -6.79 -11.48
CA VAL A 90 5.03 -6.53 -12.57
C VAL A 90 6.26 -7.43 -12.44
N LEU A 91 6.84 -7.56 -11.25
CA LEU A 91 8.02 -8.42 -11.03
C LEU A 91 7.71 -9.90 -11.34
N ALA A 92 6.52 -10.41 -10.97
CA ALA A 92 6.11 -11.77 -11.30
C ALA A 92 5.99 -11.98 -12.82
N VAL A 93 5.39 -11.03 -13.54
CA VAL A 93 5.29 -11.09 -15.01
C VAL A 93 6.68 -11.02 -15.65
N MET A 94 7.54 -10.10 -15.21
CA MET A 94 8.92 -10.01 -15.72
C MET A 94 9.70 -11.30 -15.45
N GLY A 95 9.54 -11.91 -14.28
CA GLY A 95 10.21 -13.16 -13.93
C GLY A 95 9.89 -14.33 -14.86
N MET A 96 8.69 -14.36 -15.44
CA MET A 96 8.29 -15.37 -16.42
C MET A 96 8.92 -15.16 -17.81
N LEU A 97 9.46 -13.97 -18.08
CA LEU A 97 10.02 -13.60 -19.38
C LEU A 97 11.55 -13.75 -19.35
N PRO A 98 12.15 -14.68 -20.14
CA PRO A 98 13.60 -14.94 -20.10
C PRO A 98 14.48 -13.70 -20.35
N MET A 99 13.99 -12.71 -21.09
CA MET A 99 14.72 -11.48 -21.40
C MET A 99 14.89 -10.56 -20.18
N VAL A 100 13.99 -10.62 -19.21
CA VAL A 100 13.92 -9.67 -18.08
C VAL A 100 13.85 -10.34 -16.70
N ASN A 101 14.02 -11.67 -16.63
CA ASN A 101 14.00 -12.46 -15.40
C ASN A 101 15.23 -12.24 -14.48
N THR A 102 16.12 -11.32 -14.82
CA THR A 102 17.22 -10.83 -13.98
C THR A 102 17.25 -9.30 -13.88
N THR A 103 16.15 -8.61 -14.20
CA THR A 103 16.08 -7.14 -14.21
C THR A 103 17.23 -6.53 -15.02
N PHE A 104 17.41 -7.00 -16.25
CA PHE A 104 18.52 -6.59 -17.14
C PHE A 104 19.92 -6.88 -16.55
N GLY A 105 20.03 -7.92 -15.73
CA GLY A 105 21.24 -8.35 -15.05
C GLY A 105 21.49 -7.70 -13.68
N LEU A 106 20.56 -6.87 -13.16
CA LEU A 106 20.72 -6.19 -11.88
C LEU A 106 20.31 -7.03 -10.67
N MET A 107 19.17 -7.71 -10.74
CA MET A 107 18.67 -8.52 -9.63
C MET A 107 17.86 -9.71 -10.15
N PRO A 108 18.09 -10.92 -9.62
CA PRO A 108 17.38 -12.11 -10.07
C PRO A 108 15.87 -12.00 -9.80
N LEU A 109 15.05 -12.51 -10.71
CA LEU A 109 13.58 -12.56 -10.63
C LEU A 109 13.02 -13.91 -11.11
N HIS A 110 13.84 -14.96 -11.11
CA HIS A 110 13.52 -16.28 -11.65
C HIS A 110 13.27 -17.33 -10.55
N ALA A 111 13.01 -18.57 -10.95
CA ALA A 111 12.75 -19.69 -10.04
C ALA A 111 11.57 -19.42 -9.08
N HIS A 112 11.70 -19.75 -7.79
CA HIS A 112 10.62 -19.62 -6.80
C HIS A 112 10.24 -18.17 -6.50
N ASP A 113 11.09 -17.21 -6.87
CA ASP A 113 10.85 -15.80 -6.68
C ASP A 113 9.63 -15.29 -7.46
N ILE A 114 9.40 -15.86 -8.66
CA ILE A 114 8.21 -15.59 -9.47
C ILE A 114 6.93 -15.87 -8.68
N TRP A 115 6.89 -17.02 -8.00
CA TRP A 115 5.73 -17.46 -7.23
C TRP A 115 5.55 -16.65 -5.96
N LEU A 116 6.65 -16.32 -5.27
CA LEU A 116 6.61 -15.44 -4.11
C LEU A 116 6.02 -14.07 -4.49
N HIS A 117 6.48 -13.49 -5.59
CA HIS A 117 5.95 -12.25 -6.13
C HIS A 117 4.47 -12.36 -6.53
N ALA A 118 4.08 -13.42 -7.23
CA ALA A 118 2.69 -13.62 -7.62
C ALA A 118 1.75 -13.74 -6.40
N VAL A 119 2.14 -14.54 -5.40
CA VAL A 119 1.36 -14.71 -4.16
C VAL A 119 1.26 -13.40 -3.39
N THR A 120 2.37 -12.67 -3.21
CA THR A 120 2.34 -11.37 -2.55
C THR A 120 1.48 -10.38 -3.32
N ALA A 121 1.59 -10.33 -4.65
CA ALA A 121 0.80 -9.44 -5.50
C ALA A 121 -0.70 -9.70 -5.33
N LEU A 122 -1.12 -10.97 -5.38
CA LEU A 122 -2.51 -11.36 -5.21
C LEU A 122 -3.04 -11.05 -3.80
N ALA A 123 -2.27 -11.37 -2.76
CA ALA A 123 -2.65 -11.05 -1.38
C ALA A 123 -2.76 -9.53 -1.17
N ALA A 124 -1.81 -8.76 -1.71
CA ALA A 124 -1.78 -7.31 -1.63
C ALA A 124 -2.94 -6.67 -2.41
N ALA A 125 -3.26 -7.19 -3.60
CA ALA A 125 -4.39 -6.76 -4.42
C ALA A 125 -5.72 -7.00 -3.69
N TYR A 126 -5.89 -8.21 -3.15
CA TYR A 126 -7.08 -8.58 -2.41
C TYR A 126 -7.33 -7.65 -1.21
N VAL A 127 -6.29 -7.35 -0.44
CA VAL A 127 -6.40 -6.52 0.78
C VAL A 127 -6.48 -5.03 0.44
N GLY A 128 -5.69 -4.56 -0.52
CA GLY A 128 -5.59 -3.15 -0.91
C GLY A 128 -6.85 -2.60 -1.59
N TRP A 129 -7.67 -3.46 -2.19
CA TRP A 129 -8.94 -3.07 -2.83
C TRP A 129 -10.18 -3.54 -2.08
N ARG A 130 -10.06 -4.35 -1.03
CA ARG A 130 -11.21 -4.86 -0.28
C ARG A 130 -12.06 -3.78 0.39
N GLU A 131 -11.52 -2.60 0.71
CA GLU A 131 -12.33 -1.50 1.29
C GLU A 131 -11.69 -0.10 1.27
N PRO A 132 -11.73 0.62 0.13
CA PRO A 132 -11.64 2.10 0.17
C PRO A 132 -12.82 2.86 -0.45
N SER A 133 -13.74 2.18 -1.14
CA SER A 133 -14.90 2.81 -1.79
C SER A 133 -15.97 3.21 -0.77
N ALA A 134 -16.47 2.28 0.04
CA ALA A 134 -17.57 2.52 0.98
C ALA A 134 -17.23 3.55 2.08
N MET A 135 -16.00 3.58 2.59
CA MET A 135 -15.60 4.52 3.66
C MET A 135 -15.25 5.92 3.12
N ARG A 136 -14.64 6.04 1.93
CA ARG A 136 -14.44 7.34 1.27
C ARG A 136 -15.76 7.95 0.85
N GLU A 137 -16.69 7.14 0.34
CA GLU A 137 -18.03 7.58 -0.04
C GLU A 137 -18.83 8.05 1.18
N ARG A 138 -18.76 7.31 2.31
CA ARG A 138 -19.37 7.75 3.59
C ARG A 138 -18.72 9.01 4.16
N ARG A 139 -17.39 9.16 4.12
CA ARG A 139 -16.71 10.40 4.55
C ARG A 139 -17.01 11.59 3.62
N ARG A 140 -17.09 11.36 2.31
CA ARG A 140 -17.50 12.38 1.34
C ARG A 140 -18.95 12.78 1.58
N ALA A 141 -19.87 11.82 1.69
CA ALA A 141 -21.28 12.08 2.00
C ALA A 141 -21.47 12.76 3.37
N ALA A 142 -20.65 12.43 4.38
CA ALA A 142 -20.68 13.10 5.68
C ALA A 142 -20.09 14.52 5.63
N GLY A 143 -19.08 14.76 4.78
CA GLY A 143 -18.54 16.10 4.52
C GLY A 143 -19.53 16.97 3.73
N ASP A 144 -20.19 16.39 2.72
CA ASP A 144 -21.21 17.04 1.90
C ASP A 144 -22.44 17.42 2.72
N ARG A 145 -22.91 16.54 3.62
CA ARG A 145 -23.96 16.88 4.61
C ARG A 145 -23.58 18.01 5.55
N ARG A 146 -22.31 18.10 5.95
CA ARG A 146 -21.82 19.20 6.80
C ARG A 146 -21.74 20.52 6.02
N GLN A 147 -21.45 20.48 4.71
CA GLN A 147 -21.47 21.67 3.85
C GLN A 147 -22.89 22.12 3.50
N HIS A 148 -23.86 21.19 3.42
CA HIS A 148 -25.27 21.54 3.25
C HIS A 148 -25.90 22.10 4.53
N MET A 149 -25.28 21.88 5.69
CA MET A 149 -25.51 22.61 6.95
C MET A 149 -24.59 23.83 7.03
N MET A 150 -24.66 24.75 6.07
CA MET A 150 -24.20 26.12 6.33
C MET A 150 -25.02 26.69 7.49
N PRO A 151 -24.45 27.51 8.38
CA PRO A 151 -25.23 28.19 9.40
C PRO A 151 -26.30 29.00 8.66
N VAL A 152 -27.57 28.73 8.95
CA VAL A 152 -28.70 29.45 8.34
C VAL A 152 -28.49 30.91 8.70
N ALA A 153 -28.05 31.72 7.72
CA ALA A 153 -27.64 33.11 7.94
C ALA A 153 -28.79 34.05 8.31
N GLN A 154 -30.00 33.51 8.56
CA GLN A 154 -31.13 34.24 9.10
C GLN A 154 -32.19 33.21 9.50
N GLU A 155 -32.04 32.60 10.66
CA GLU A 155 -33.20 32.00 11.33
C GLU A 155 -34.10 33.15 11.78
N ARG A 156 -34.95 33.64 10.85
CA ARG A 156 -35.99 34.64 11.14
C ARG A 156 -37.09 33.98 11.96
N ARG A 157 -36.77 33.55 13.18
CA ARG A 157 -37.77 33.46 14.24
C ARG A 157 -38.12 34.87 14.65
N PHE A 158 -38.95 35.52 13.85
CA PHE A 158 -39.76 36.62 14.34
C PHE A 158 -40.66 36.04 15.45
N GLY A 159 -40.30 36.33 16.69
CA GLY A 159 -41.12 35.99 17.85
C GLY A 159 -42.48 36.70 17.73
N LEU A 160 -43.51 36.10 18.35
CA LEU A 160 -44.88 36.64 18.40
C LEU A 160 -44.99 38.11 18.87
N ALA A 161 -43.94 38.66 19.49
CA ALA A 161 -43.85 40.05 19.92
C ALA A 161 -43.87 41.06 18.75
N ASP A 162 -43.21 40.76 17.63
CA ASP A 162 -43.03 41.73 16.52
C ASP A 162 -44.28 41.91 15.64
N ARG A 163 -45.33 41.08 15.85
CA ARG A 163 -46.60 41.23 15.12
C ARG A 163 -47.46 42.39 15.65
N ARG A 164 -47.26 42.84 16.89
CA ARG A 164 -48.07 43.90 17.49
C ARG A 164 -47.70 45.30 17.02
N GLU A 165 -46.44 45.54 16.67
CA GLU A 165 -45.99 46.86 16.21
C GLU A 165 -46.45 47.18 14.77
N ARG A 166 -46.66 46.16 13.93
CA ARG A 166 -47.10 46.35 12.53
C ARG A 166 -48.60 46.63 12.35
N LEU A 167 -49.42 46.46 13.39
CA LEU A 167 -50.88 46.61 13.31
C LEU A 167 -51.42 47.82 14.11
N GLY A 168 -50.55 48.54 14.84
CA GLY A 168 -50.95 49.72 15.64
C GLY A 168 -50.91 51.06 14.89
N GLY A 169 -50.49 51.08 13.62
CA GLY A 169 -50.24 52.31 12.85
C GLY A 169 -51.37 52.77 11.91
N MET A 170 -52.57 52.19 11.99
CA MET A 170 -53.71 52.64 11.18
C MET A 170 -54.67 53.49 12.03
N SER A 171 -54.42 54.80 12.06
CA SER A 171 -55.42 55.79 12.51
C SER A 171 -56.39 56.08 11.36
N PRO A 172 -57.71 55.91 11.53
CA PRO A 172 -58.68 56.54 10.65
C PRO A 172 -58.74 58.05 10.96
N ALA A 173 -58.82 58.85 9.90
CA ALA A 173 -59.11 60.28 9.94
C ALA A 173 -60.62 60.53 10.07
#